data_AF-A0A8S9ZSM0-F1
#
_entry.id   AF-A0A8S9ZSM0-F1
#
_cell.length_a   1.000
_cell.length_b   1.000
_cell.length_c   1.000
_cell.angle_alpha   90.00
_cell.angle_beta   90.00
_cell.angle_gamma   90.00
#
_symmetry.space_group_name_H-M   'P 1'
#
loop_
_entity.id
_entity.type
_entity.pdbx_description
1 polymer ?
#
loop_
_entity_poly.entity_id
_entity_poly.type
_entity_poly.pdbx_seq_one_letter_code
_entity_poly.pdbx_strand_id
1 'polypeptide(L)'
;MLILHLRLNLLDPIDMDEDGNLIIHSILMSKIVLDLITGSSWWKKLLYYNPVVHPLNKGPDFSFLDGRKPAITTTLELERMKKHVELGKQIVHYLNEIKIAEQLYEEQQMQKTFLRKR
;
A
#
# COMPACT_ATOMS: atom_id res chain seq x y z
N MET A 1 13.32 -20.73 17.16
CA MET A 1 14.59 -19.99 17.02
C MET A 1 15.33 -20.56 15.81
N LEU A 2 15.30 -19.87 14.67
CA LEU A 2 16.04 -20.25 13.47
C LEU A 2 16.89 -19.05 13.06
N ILE A 3 18.19 -19.18 13.34
CA ILE A 3 19.23 -18.21 13.04
C ILE A 3 19.55 -18.34 11.54
N LEU A 4 19.31 -17.25 10.82
CA LEU A 4 20.03 -16.73 9.66
C LEU A 4 20.73 -17.75 8.75
N HIS A 5 20.07 -18.08 7.64
CA HIS A 5 20.73 -18.49 6.41
C HIS A 5 20.51 -17.41 5.33
N LEU A 6 21.01 -16.20 5.60
CA LEU A 6 21.19 -15.19 4.56
C LEU A 6 22.65 -15.23 4.14
N ARG A 7 22.85 -15.86 3.00
CA ARG A 7 24.10 -16.02 2.27
C ARG A 7 24.66 -14.64 1.92
N LEU A 8 25.54 -14.11 2.76
CA LEU A 8 26.43 -12.99 2.44
C LEU A 8 27.47 -13.48 1.44
N ASN A 9 27.11 -13.52 0.16
CA ASN A 9 28.10 -13.46 -0.92
C ASN A 9 28.48 -11.98 -1.06
N LEU A 10 29.41 -11.52 -0.22
CA LEU A 10 29.89 -10.14 -0.22
C LEU A 10 31.40 -10.18 0.11
N LEU A 11 32.16 -10.68 -0.85
CA LEU A 11 33.61 -10.56 -0.93
C LEU A 11 33.95 -10.75 -2.42
N ASP A 12 33.73 -9.69 -3.20
CA ASP A 12 34.44 -9.56 -4.47
C ASP A 12 35.93 -9.32 -4.14
N PRO A 13 36.86 -9.80 -4.99
CA PRO A 13 38.29 -9.71 -4.70
C PRO A 13 38.74 -8.25 -4.61
N ILE A 14 39.60 -7.97 -3.63
CA ILE A 14 40.30 -6.69 -3.50
C ILE A 14 41.37 -6.66 -4.59
N ASP A 15 41.10 -5.99 -5.71
CA ASP A 15 42.13 -5.75 -6.73
C ASP A 15 42.94 -4.50 -6.35
N MET A 16 44.26 -4.69 -6.34
CA MET A 16 45.27 -3.68 -6.04
C MET A 16 45.91 -3.25 -7.36
N ASP A 17 46.12 -1.94 -7.55
CA ASP A 17 46.91 -1.44 -8.68
C ASP A 17 48.38 -1.94 -8.60
N GLU A 18 49.15 -1.86 -9.70
CA GLU A 18 50.57 -2.27 -9.74
C GLU A 18 51.46 -1.57 -8.70
N ASP A 19 50.99 -0.43 -8.16
CA ASP A 19 51.66 0.35 -7.12
C ASP A 19 51.14 0.05 -5.68
N GLY A 20 50.27 -0.95 -5.51
CA GLY A 20 49.76 -1.38 -4.19
C GLY A 20 48.70 -0.46 -3.57
N ASN A 21 48.05 0.38 -4.37
CA ASN A 21 46.92 1.20 -3.91
C ASN A 21 45.58 0.48 -4.08
N LEU A 22 44.69 0.68 -3.10
CA LEU A 22 43.36 0.08 -3.06
C LEU A 22 42.42 0.76 -4.06
N ILE A 23 41.98 0.02 -5.09
CA ILE A 23 40.96 0.52 -6.02
C ILE A 23 39.59 0.36 -5.37
N ILE A 24 39.13 1.39 -4.66
CA ILE A 24 37.75 1.44 -4.18
C ILE A 24 36.87 1.85 -5.37
N HIS A 25 36.13 0.90 -5.96
CA HIS A 25 35.10 1.20 -6.96
C HIS A 25 34.07 2.18 -6.36
N SER A 26 34.19 3.47 -6.71
CA SER A 26 33.49 4.61 -6.08
C SER A 26 31.96 4.57 -6.22
N ILE A 27 31.44 3.65 -7.03
CA ILE A 27 30.01 3.53 -7.34
C ILE A 27 29.22 3.04 -6.13
N LEU A 28 29.78 2.16 -5.28
CA LEU A 28 29.02 1.53 -4.20
C LEU A 28 28.90 2.42 -2.94
N MET A 29 29.94 3.21 -2.65
CA MET A 29 29.92 4.20 -1.56
C MET A 29 28.90 5.31 -1.82
N SER A 30 28.68 5.68 -3.09
CA SER A 30 27.71 6.72 -3.44
C SER A 30 26.29 6.36 -3.04
N LYS A 31 25.90 5.09 -3.19
CA LYS A 31 24.51 4.65 -3.02
C LYS A 31 24.13 4.49 -1.54
N ILE A 32 25.04 3.94 -0.74
CA ILE A 32 24.85 3.79 0.71
C ILE A 32 24.80 5.17 1.38
N VAL A 33 25.70 6.09 0.98
CA VAL A 33 25.71 7.46 1.50
C VAL A 33 24.46 8.24 1.06
N LEU A 34 24.01 8.06 -0.18
CA LEU A 34 22.78 8.70 -0.68
C LEU A 34 21.53 8.17 0.04
N ASP A 35 21.45 6.87 0.35
CA ASP A 35 20.34 6.27 1.11
C ASP A 35 20.31 6.73 2.58
N LEU A 36 21.49 6.98 3.17
CA LEU A 36 21.63 7.57 4.51
C LEU A 36 21.22 9.04 4.54
N ILE A 37 21.61 9.85 3.54
CA ILE A 37 21.28 11.28 3.45
C ILE A 37 19.79 11.50 3.13
N THR A 38 19.20 10.63 2.30
CA THR A 38 17.77 10.72 1.92
C THR A 38 16.81 10.15 2.96
N GLY A 39 17.33 9.60 4.08
CA GLY A 39 16.50 9.02 5.14
C GLY A 39 15.72 7.78 4.71
N SER A 40 16.10 7.18 3.58
CA SER A 40 15.50 5.99 2.98
C SER A 40 16.02 4.74 3.69
N SER A 41 15.56 4.56 4.92
CA SER A 41 15.74 3.32 5.63
C SER A 41 15.01 2.19 4.91
N TRP A 42 15.73 1.15 4.50
CA TRP A 42 15.15 -0.03 3.86
C TRP A 42 14.06 -0.72 4.72
N TRP A 43 14.09 -0.55 6.04
CA TRP A 43 13.04 -0.99 6.98
C TRP A 43 11.77 -0.11 6.96
N LYS A 44 11.86 1.13 6.46
CA LYS A 44 10.67 1.98 6.18
C LYS A 44 9.99 1.59 4.87
N LYS A 45 10.64 0.77 4.04
CA LYS A 45 10.03 0.20 2.84
C LYS A 45 8.99 -0.81 3.31
N LEU A 46 7.74 -0.36 3.45
CA LEU A 46 6.65 -1.16 3.99
C LEU A 46 6.50 -2.46 3.17
N LEU A 47 6.85 -3.59 3.80
CA LEU A 47 6.58 -4.93 3.32
C LEU A 47 5.13 -5.37 3.57
N TYR A 48 4.29 -4.50 4.12
CA TYR A 48 2.88 -4.79 4.39
C TYR A 48 2.03 -3.52 4.29
N TYR A 49 0.95 -3.61 3.51
CA TYR A 49 -0.14 -2.65 3.32
C TYR A 49 -0.10 -1.42 4.25
N ASN A 50 0.26 -0.25 3.71
CA ASN A 50 0.03 1.02 4.40
C ASN A 50 -1.48 1.09 4.71
N PRO A 51 -1.92 1.06 5.99
CA PRO A 51 -3.33 1.16 6.27
C PRO A 51 -3.83 2.48 5.69
N VAL A 52 -5.01 2.46 5.07
CA VAL A 52 -5.64 3.65 4.44
C VAL A 52 -5.62 4.86 5.37
N VAL A 53 -5.59 4.62 6.70
CA VAL A 53 -5.32 5.60 7.74
C VAL A 53 -4.27 5.05 8.70
N HIS A 54 -3.23 5.85 9.00
CA HIS A 54 -2.22 5.51 10.00
C HIS A 54 -2.85 5.20 11.37
N PRO A 55 -2.42 4.18 12.13
CA PRO A 55 -3.05 3.79 13.40
C PRO A 55 -3.13 4.92 14.43
N LEU A 56 -2.10 5.77 14.50
CA LEU A 56 -2.10 6.95 15.40
C LEU A 56 -3.14 8.01 15.03
N ASN A 57 -3.64 7.98 13.79
CA ASN A 57 -4.66 8.91 13.33
C ASN A 57 -6.08 8.31 13.50
N LYS A 58 -6.20 7.15 14.16
CA LYS A 58 -7.45 6.42 14.31
C LYS A 58 -7.89 6.43 15.76
N GLY A 59 -9.12 6.90 15.99
CA GLY A 59 -9.73 6.95 17.31
C GLY A 59 -9.35 8.21 18.10
N PRO A 60 -9.91 8.36 19.29
CA PRO A 60 -9.75 9.55 20.10
C PRO A 60 -8.43 9.54 20.88
N ASP A 61 -7.80 10.71 20.98
CA ASP A 61 -6.54 10.90 21.73
C ASP A 61 -6.70 10.81 23.26
N PHE A 62 -7.93 10.86 23.75
CA PHE A 62 -8.27 10.81 25.17
C PHE A 62 -9.44 9.85 25.43
N SER A 63 -9.65 9.51 26.70
CA SER A 63 -10.80 8.71 27.14
C SER A 63 -11.37 9.29 28.43
N PHE A 64 -12.67 9.09 28.67
CA PHE A 64 -13.29 9.48 29.94
C PHE A 64 -13.02 8.41 31.00
N LEU A 65 -12.72 8.82 32.23
CA LEU A 65 -12.51 7.91 33.37
C LEU A 65 -13.72 7.00 33.61
N ASP A 66 -14.92 7.51 33.36
CA ASP A 66 -16.19 6.76 33.45
C ASP A 66 -16.36 5.68 32.38
N GLY A 67 -15.38 5.51 31.48
CA GLY A 67 -15.42 4.54 30.38
C GLY A 67 -16.34 4.93 29.22
N ARG A 68 -16.92 6.14 29.24
CA ARG A 68 -17.70 6.67 28.12
C ARG A 68 -16.78 6.84 26.90
N LYS A 69 -17.31 6.47 25.73
CA LYS A 69 -16.59 6.70 24.47
C LYS A 69 -16.63 8.20 24.14
N PRO A 70 -15.48 8.82 23.82
CA PRO A 70 -15.47 10.15 23.25
C PRO A 70 -16.31 10.19 21.98
N ALA A 71 -17.08 11.26 21.81
CA ALA A 71 -17.60 11.59 20.49
C ALA A 71 -16.42 11.93 19.56
N ILE A 72 -16.66 11.91 18.23
CA ILE A 72 -15.67 12.26 17.20
C ILE A 72 -14.91 13.52 17.64
N THR A 73 -13.60 13.38 17.84
CA THR A 73 -12.82 14.39 18.56
C THR A 73 -12.24 15.45 17.64
N THR A 74 -12.14 15.16 16.34
CA THR A 74 -11.49 16.05 15.35
C THR A 74 -12.31 16.22 14.07
N THR A 75 -12.22 17.40 13.47
CA THR A 75 -12.81 17.69 12.15
C THR A 75 -12.28 16.75 11.06
N LEU A 76 -10.99 16.41 11.15
CA LEU A 76 -10.31 15.50 10.25
C LEU A 76 -10.91 14.07 10.28
N GLU A 77 -11.23 13.56 11.47
CA GLU A 77 -11.91 12.28 11.61
C GLU A 77 -13.32 12.32 11.01
N LEU A 78 -14.06 13.42 11.24
CA LEU A 78 -15.39 13.62 10.68
C LEU A 78 -15.37 13.66 9.14
N GLU A 79 -14.43 14.40 8.55
CA GLU A 79 -14.26 14.50 7.10
C GLU A 79 -13.91 13.14 6.48
N ARG A 80 -13.03 12.36 7.10
CA ARG A 80 -12.71 11.01 6.65
C ARG A 80 -13.93 10.11 6.69
N MET A 81 -14.69 10.12 7.80
CA MET A 81 -15.92 9.34 7.93
C MET A 81 -16.92 9.72 6.83
N LYS A 82 -17.11 11.02 6.59
CA LYS A 82 -17.97 11.51 5.51
C LYS A 82 -17.52 11.01 4.14
N LYS A 83 -16.22 11.11 3.84
CA LYS A 83 -15.63 10.61 2.59
C LYS A 83 -15.82 9.11 2.43
N HIS A 84 -15.65 8.32 3.48
CA HIS A 84 -15.89 6.87 3.44
C HIS A 84 -17.35 6.52 3.15
N VAL A 85 -18.29 7.28 3.72
CA VAL A 85 -19.72 7.10 3.44
C VAL A 85 -20.04 7.45 1.99
N GLU A 86 -19.49 8.55 1.47
CA GLU A 86 -19.68 8.97 0.07
C GLU A 86 -19.12 7.94 -0.91
N LEU A 87 -17.91 7.44 -0.65
CA LEU A 87 -17.31 6.36 -1.45
C LEU A 87 -18.17 5.08 -1.40
N GLY A 88 -18.67 4.71 -0.22
CA GLY A 88 -19.56 3.56 -0.07
C GLY A 88 -20.83 3.71 -0.93
N LYS A 89 -21.43 4.89 -0.95
CA LYS A 89 -22.61 5.19 -1.79
C LYS A 89 -22.28 5.06 -3.28
N GLN A 90 -21.15 5.59 -3.71
CA GLN A 90 -20.70 5.50 -5.11
C GLN A 90 -20.47 4.05 -5.54
N ILE A 91 -19.81 3.25 -4.69
CA ILE A 91 -19.57 1.82 -4.97
C ILE A 91 -20.90 1.09 -5.15
N VAL A 92 -21.85 1.27 -4.24
CA VAL A 92 -23.16 0.62 -4.32
C VAL A 92 -23.91 1.05 -5.60
N HIS A 93 -23.83 2.32 -5.96
CA HIS A 93 -24.43 2.84 -7.17
C HIS A 93 -23.86 2.17 -8.43
N TYR A 94 -22.53 2.15 -8.59
CA TYR A 94 -21.89 1.52 -9.74
C TYR A 94 -22.13 0.02 -9.82
N LEU A 95 -22.13 -0.69 -8.68
CA LEU A 95 -22.47 -2.11 -8.66
C LEU A 95 -23.90 -2.37 -9.16
N ASN A 96 -24.84 -1.47 -8.85
CA ASN A 96 -26.19 -1.58 -9.34
C ASN A 96 -26.27 -1.31 -10.86
N GLU A 97 -25.55 -0.31 -11.37
CA GLU A 97 -25.48 -0.03 -12.81
C GLU A 97 -24.90 -1.21 -13.60
N ILE A 98 -23.82 -1.81 -13.10
CA ILE A 98 -23.19 -3.00 -13.70
C ILE A 98 -24.19 -4.15 -13.74
N LYS A 99 -24.88 -4.41 -12.63
CA LYS A 99 -25.88 -5.48 -12.55
C LYS A 99 -27.01 -5.29 -13.58
N ILE A 100 -27.49 -4.06 -13.76
CA ILE A 100 -28.52 -3.75 -14.76
C ILE A 100 -27.97 -3.97 -16.18
N ALA A 101 -26.74 -3.53 -16.46
CA ALA A 101 -26.11 -3.72 -17.75
C ALA A 101 -25.92 -5.21 -18.11
N GLU A 102 -25.54 -6.04 -17.13
CA GLU A 102 -25.43 -7.49 -17.28
C GLU A 102 -26.78 -8.13 -17.64
N GLN A 103 -27.85 -7.75 -16.93
CA GLN A 103 -29.20 -8.25 -17.22
C GLN A 103 -29.67 -7.90 -18.64
N LEU A 104 -29.49 -6.65 -19.04
CA LEU A 104 -29.84 -6.21 -20.40
C LEU A 104 -29.03 -6.95 -21.48
N TYR A 105 -27.75 -7.23 -21.20
CA TYR A 105 -26.92 -8.02 -22.11
C TYR A 105 -27.44 -9.46 -22.24
N GLU A 106 -27.76 -10.12 -21.13
CA GLU A 106 -28.33 -11.48 -21.13
C GLU A 106 -29.64 -11.55 -21.92
N GLU A 107 -30.56 -10.60 -21.70
CA GLU A 107 -31.82 -10.50 -22.44
C GLU A 107 -31.59 -10.37 -23.96
N GLN A 108 -30.64 -9.52 -24.37
CA GLN A 108 -30.29 -9.37 -25.79
C GLN A 108 -29.70 -10.65 -26.39
N GLN A 109 -28.88 -11.40 -25.65
CA GLN A 109 -28.34 -12.67 -26.12
C GLN A 109 -29.44 -13.74 -26.26
N MET A 110 -30.38 -13.78 -25.32
CA MET A 110 -31.55 -14.66 -25.39
C MET A 110 -32.42 -14.35 -26.61
N GLN A 111 -32.67 -13.07 -26.90
CA GLN A 111 -33.40 -12.67 -28.11
C GLN A 111 -32.67 -13.08 -29.39
N LYS A 112 -31.35 -12.83 -29.49
CA LYS A 112 -30.54 -13.21 -30.66
C LYS A 112 -30.54 -14.72 -30.90
N THR A 113 -30.43 -15.51 -29.84
CA THR A 113 -30.45 -16.98 -29.94
C THR A 113 -31.83 -17.51 -30.32
N PHE A 114 -32.91 -16.89 -29.82
CA PHE A 114 -34.27 -17.24 -30.23
C PHE A 114 -34.52 -16.94 -31.72
N LEU A 115 -34.10 -15.77 -32.20
CA LEU A 115 -34.22 -15.39 -33.62
C LEU A 115 -33.42 -16.30 -34.55
N ARG A 116 -32.24 -16.78 -34.13
CA ARG A 116 -31.44 -17.74 -34.92
C ARG A 116 -32.04 -19.14 -35.02
N LYS A 117 -32.89 -19.53 -34.07
CA LYS A 117 -33.52 -20.87 -34.05
C LYS A 117 -34.82 -20.95 -34.85
N ARG A 118 -35.31 -19.82 -35.36
CA ARG A 118 -36.54 -19.69 -36.14
C ARG A 118 -36.22 -19.65 -37.63
#